data_AF-A0A1X7UI90-F1
#
_entry.id   AF-A0A1X7UI90-F1
#
_cell.length_a   1.000
_cell.length_b   1.000
_cell.length_c   1.000
_cell.angle_alpha   90.00
_cell.angle_beta   90.00
_cell.angle_gamma   90.00
#
_symmetry.space_group_name_H-M   'P 1'
#
loop_
_entity.id
_entity.type
_entity.pdbx_description
1 polymer ?
#
loop_
_entity_poly.entity_id
_entity_poly.type
_entity_poly.pdbx_seq_one_letter_code
_entity_poly.pdbx_strand_id
1 'polypeptide(L)'
;MLLLEQSSIPMSGGLTEELYAQQPNISSHATVNHCIQFVAPNGVHTQSIESYWNKTKIKLKRMRGCHCHQIPSYLGEFMWRERFGKTERETADNIMLHNSQQYPV
;
A
#
# COMPACT_ATOMS: atom_id res chain seq x y z
N MET A 1 -15.52 19.55 -7.30
CA MET A 1 -16.47 18.42 -7.23
C MET A 1 -16.23 17.54 -8.44
N LEU A 2 -15.23 16.67 -8.37
CA LEU A 2 -15.08 15.56 -9.32
C LEU A 2 -15.17 14.30 -8.48
N LEU A 3 -16.26 13.58 -8.74
CA LEU A 3 -16.62 12.29 -8.18
C LEU A 3 -15.49 11.31 -8.53
N LEU A 4 -14.67 10.96 -7.54
CA LEU A 4 -14.02 9.65 -7.56
C LEU A 4 -15.07 8.67 -7.07
N GLU A 5 -15.79 8.07 -8.01
CA GLU A 5 -16.42 6.77 -7.79
C GLU A 5 -15.36 5.85 -7.18
N GLN A 6 -15.48 5.68 -5.87
CA GLN A 6 -14.88 4.59 -5.14
C GLN A 6 -15.49 3.34 -5.75
N SER A 7 -14.80 2.72 -6.72
CA SER A 7 -15.06 1.33 -7.04
C SER A 7 -14.66 0.52 -5.82
N SER A 8 -15.61 0.38 -4.89
CA SER A 8 -15.59 -0.62 -3.84
C SER A 8 -15.50 -1.98 -4.54
N ILE A 9 -14.27 -2.46 -4.72
CA ILE A 9 -14.02 -3.84 -5.08
C ILE A 9 -14.60 -4.66 -3.92
N PRO A 10 -15.58 -5.55 -4.16
CA PRO A 10 -16.13 -6.38 -3.10
C PRO A 10 -15.03 -7.35 -2.64
N MET A 11 -14.41 -7.03 -1.50
CA MET A 11 -13.45 -7.90 -0.81
C MET A 11 -14.24 -9.06 -0.18
N SER A 12 -14.45 -10.11 -0.98
CA SER A 12 -15.05 -11.35 -0.51
C SER A 12 -14.07 -12.10 0.41
N GLY A 13 -14.45 -12.25 1.68
CA GLY A 13 -14.09 -13.42 2.49
C GLY A 13 -13.01 -13.22 3.55
N GLY A 14 -13.42 -12.79 4.74
CA GLY A 14 -13.12 -13.49 6.00
C GLY A 14 -11.74 -13.36 6.65
N LEU A 15 -10.72 -12.78 6.01
CA LEU A 15 -9.38 -12.67 6.60
C LEU A 15 -8.72 -11.28 6.43
N THR A 16 -9.43 -10.30 5.87
CA THR A 16 -8.83 -9.03 5.43
C THR A 16 -8.90 -7.93 6.48
N GLU A 17 -9.96 -7.86 7.28
CA GLU A 17 -10.19 -6.69 8.14
C GLU A 17 -9.20 -6.60 9.31
N GLU A 18 -8.82 -7.74 9.90
CA GLU A 18 -7.89 -7.76 11.04
C GLU A 18 -6.43 -7.52 10.63
N LEU A 19 -6.03 -8.00 9.44
CA LEU A 19 -4.68 -7.79 8.89
C LEU A 19 -4.49 -6.37 8.35
N TYR A 20 -5.54 -5.74 7.77
CA TYR A 20 -5.49 -4.34 7.34
C TYR A 20 -5.41 -3.36 8.52
N ALA A 21 -6.07 -3.67 9.64
CA ALA A 21 -6.05 -2.85 10.85
C ALA A 21 -4.66 -2.81 11.53
N GLN A 22 -3.84 -3.84 11.36
CA GLN A 22 -2.49 -3.93 11.94
C GLN A 22 -1.42 -3.18 11.13
N GLN A 23 -1.73 -2.62 9.96
CA GLN A 23 -0.78 -1.77 9.25
C GLN A 23 -0.75 -0.37 9.91
N PRO A 24 0.38 0.07 10.48
CA PRO A 24 0.48 1.30 11.29
C PRO A 24 0.22 2.61 10.51
N ASN A 25 -0.05 2.50 9.21
CA ASN A 25 -0.19 3.58 8.26
C ASN A 25 -1.50 3.51 7.45
N ILE A 26 -2.42 2.57 7.76
CA ILE A 26 -3.76 2.50 7.16
C ILE A 26 -4.86 2.91 8.15
N SER A 27 -4.61 2.89 9.47
CA SER A 27 -5.63 3.20 10.48
C SER A 27 -6.12 4.65 10.50
N SER A 28 -5.40 5.62 9.91
CA SER A 28 -5.78 7.04 9.91
C SER A 28 -6.13 7.54 8.51
N HIS A 29 -7.42 7.57 8.21
CA HIS A 29 -7.92 8.27 7.02
C HIS A 29 -7.92 9.78 7.26
N ALA A 30 -7.21 10.52 6.41
CA ALA A 30 -7.24 11.97 6.37
C ALA A 30 -7.89 12.46 5.08
N THR A 31 -8.65 13.56 5.18
CA THR A 31 -9.33 14.17 4.03
C THR A 31 -8.87 15.61 3.86
N VAL A 32 -8.62 16.02 2.63
CA VAL A 32 -8.31 17.41 2.28
C VAL A 32 -9.51 18.02 1.57
N ASN A 33 -10.01 19.15 2.07
CA ASN A 33 -11.03 19.92 1.37
C ASN A 33 -10.38 20.92 0.41
N HIS A 34 -10.23 20.52 -0.86
CA HIS A 34 -9.62 21.34 -1.91
C HIS A 34 -10.42 22.61 -2.28
N CYS A 35 -11.66 22.77 -1.80
CA CYS A 35 -12.39 24.03 -1.94
C CYS A 35 -11.96 25.09 -0.92
N ILE A 36 -11.29 24.68 0.17
CA ILE A 36 -10.88 25.56 1.26
C ILE A 36 -9.36 25.70 1.29
N GLN A 37 -8.62 24.58 1.17
CA GLN A 37 -7.15 24.57 1.32
C GLN A 37 -6.52 23.51 0.40
N PHE A 38 -5.42 23.88 -0.27
CA PHE A 38 -4.65 22.96 -1.13
C PHE A 38 -3.81 21.95 -0.31
N VAL A 39 -3.39 22.35 0.88
CA VAL A 39 -2.65 21.54 1.87
C VAL A 39 -3.41 21.61 3.19
N ALA A 40 -3.66 20.46 3.82
CA ALA A 40 -4.33 20.45 5.12
C ALA A 40 -3.39 20.98 6.22
N PRO A 41 -3.92 21.56 7.32
CA PRO A 41 -3.09 22.11 8.42
C PRO A 41 -2.15 21.09 9.07
N ASN A 42 -2.47 19.80 8.96
CA ASN A 42 -1.65 18.68 9.42
C ASN A 42 -0.56 18.26 8.42
N GLY A 43 -0.36 19.02 7.33
CA GLY A 43 0.63 18.74 6.29
C GLY A 43 0.23 17.62 5.32
N VAL A 44 -0.96 17.05 5.45
CA VAL A 44 -1.44 16.01 4.54
C VAL A 44 -1.80 16.63 3.19
N HIS A 45 -1.32 15.99 2.13
CA HIS A 45 -1.44 16.47 0.78
C HIS A 45 -1.62 15.30 -0.20
N THR A 46 -2.58 15.47 -1.12
CA THR A 46 -2.96 14.44 -2.10
C THR A 46 -1.85 14.08 -3.09
N GLN A 47 -0.95 15.00 -3.52
CA GLN A 47 0.09 14.60 -4.49
C GLN A 47 1.08 13.59 -3.92
N SER A 48 1.31 13.56 -2.61
CA SER A 48 2.17 12.53 -2.02
C SER A 48 1.57 11.14 -2.25
N ILE A 49 0.25 11.01 -2.08
CA ILE A 49 -0.51 9.77 -2.30
C ILE A 49 -0.57 9.45 -3.81
N GLU A 50 -0.83 10.44 -4.66
CA GLU A 50 -0.85 10.24 -6.12
C GLU A 50 0.52 9.82 -6.67
N SER A 51 1.58 10.47 -6.20
CA SER A 51 2.97 10.16 -6.56
C SER A 51 3.34 8.74 -6.11
N TYR A 52 2.94 8.35 -4.91
CA TYR A 52 3.09 6.98 -4.41
C TYR A 52 2.42 5.96 -5.35
N TRP A 53 1.13 6.17 -5.63
CA TRP A 53 0.37 5.32 -6.55
C TRP A 53 0.97 5.26 -7.94
N ASN A 54 1.54 6.37 -8.44
CA ASN A 54 2.20 6.39 -9.73
C ASN A 54 3.42 5.46 -9.77
N LYS A 55 4.27 5.47 -8.73
CA LYS A 55 5.42 4.57 -8.62
C LYS A 55 5.00 3.10 -8.64
N THR A 56 3.99 2.75 -7.86
CA THR A 56 3.44 1.39 -7.81
C THR A 56 2.89 0.96 -9.17
N LYS A 57 2.08 1.83 -9.82
CA LYS A 57 1.52 1.56 -11.17
C LYS A 57 2.61 1.37 -12.21
N ILE A 58 3.71 2.12 -12.15
CA ILE A 58 4.84 1.95 -13.08
C ILE A 58 5.46 0.55 -12.92
N LYS A 59 5.67 0.06 -11.69
CA LYS A 59 6.17 -1.30 -11.44
C LYS A 59 5.22 -2.36 -12.04
N LEU A 60 3.92 -2.23 -11.78
CA LEU A 60 2.91 -3.17 -12.31
C LEU A 60 2.85 -3.15 -13.85
N LYS A 61 2.91 -1.96 -14.46
CA LYS A 61 2.92 -1.82 -15.93
C LYS A 61 4.16 -2.42 -16.58
N ARG A 62 5.33 -2.34 -15.93
CA ARG A 62 6.57 -2.98 -16.42
C ARG A 62 6.45 -4.50 -16.52
N MET A 63 5.57 -5.12 -15.74
CA MET A 63 5.29 -6.56 -15.80
C MET A 63 4.33 -6.95 -16.95
N ARG A 64 3.88 -5.98 -17.77
CA ARG A 64 2.95 -6.17 -18.90
C ARG A 64 1.57 -6.71 -18.49
N GLY A 65 1.11 -6.34 -17.30
CA GLY A 65 -0.15 -6.80 -16.72
C GLY A 65 0.09 -7.88 -15.68
N CYS A 66 -0.77 -7.88 -14.66
CA CYS A 66 -0.80 -8.90 -13.61
C CYS A 66 -2.25 -9.36 -13.46
N HIS A 67 -2.44 -10.60 -13.03
CA HIS A 67 -3.80 -11.08 -12.78
C HIS A 67 -4.40 -10.32 -11.59
N CYS A 68 -5.68 -9.94 -11.67
CA CYS A 68 -6.32 -9.07 -10.67
C CYS A 68 -6.17 -9.61 -9.22
N HIS A 69 -6.32 -10.92 -9.03
CA HIS A 69 -6.15 -11.56 -7.72
C HIS A 69 -4.71 -11.48 -7.15
N GLN A 70 -3.70 -11.17 -7.98
CA GLN A 70 -2.31 -11.05 -7.53
C GLN A 70 -1.93 -9.61 -7.18
N ILE A 71 -2.74 -8.62 -7.55
CA ILE A 71 -2.49 -7.20 -7.26
C ILE A 71 -2.24 -6.97 -5.76
N PRO A 72 -3.02 -7.55 -4.82
CA PRO A 72 -2.75 -7.39 -3.39
C PRO A 72 -1.37 -7.89 -2.98
N SER A 73 -0.94 -9.05 -3.49
CA SER A 73 0.38 -9.62 -3.19
C SER A 73 1.52 -8.75 -3.72
N TYR A 74 1.40 -8.23 -4.95
CA TYR A 74 2.41 -7.33 -5.53
C TYR A 74 2.48 -6.00 -4.81
N LEU A 75 1.34 -5.47 -4.36
CA LEU A 75 1.30 -4.25 -3.56
C LEU A 75 1.96 -4.47 -2.19
N GLY A 76 1.64 -5.59 -1.52
CA GLY A 76 2.27 -5.99 -0.27
C GLY A 76 3.80 -6.13 -0.40
N GLU A 77 4.28 -6.79 -1.44
CA GLU A 77 5.72 -6.90 -1.73
C GLU A 77 6.36 -5.52 -1.98
N PHE A 78 5.67 -4.64 -2.72
CA PHE A 78 6.16 -3.28 -2.98
C PHE A 78 6.33 -2.47 -1.70
N MET A 79 5.31 -2.45 -0.84
CA MET A 79 5.34 -1.76 0.45
C MET A 79 6.38 -2.37 1.39
N TRP A 80 6.49 -3.69 1.41
CA TRP A 80 7.48 -4.39 2.23
C TRP A 80 8.91 -4.06 1.80
N ARG A 81 9.20 -4.08 0.50
CA ARG A 81 10.53 -3.72 -0.03
C ARG A 81 10.92 -2.28 0.26
N GLU A 82 9.98 -1.36 0.20
CA GLU A 82 10.23 0.04 0.54
C GLU A 82 10.64 0.23 2.01
N ARG A 83 10.08 -0.58 2.91
CA ARG A 83 10.34 -0.50 4.35
C ARG A 83 11.58 -1.28 4.79
N PHE A 84 11.81 -2.46 4.21
CA PHE A 84 12.78 -3.45 4.70
C PHE A 84 13.81 -3.91 3.65
N GLY A 85 13.61 -3.62 2.37
CA GLY A 85 14.43 -4.15 1.27
C GLY A 85 15.22 -3.08 0.53
N LYS A 86 15.96 -2.22 1.24
CA LYS A 86 16.75 -1.13 0.63
C LYS A 86 17.93 -1.66 -0.18
N THR A 87 18.54 -2.76 0.27
CA THR A 87 19.58 -3.51 -0.45
C THR A 87 19.17 -4.96 -0.67
N GLU A 88 19.82 -5.65 -1.60
CA GLU A 88 19.57 -7.08 -1.86
C GLU A 88 19.88 -7.95 -0.64
N ARG A 89 20.94 -7.61 0.09
CA ARG A 89 21.35 -8.31 1.32
C ARG A 89 20.30 -8.15 2.43
N GLU A 90 19.92 -6.91 2.71
CA GLU A 90 18.86 -6.64 3.72
C GLU A 90 17.53 -7.28 3.32
N THR A 91 17.21 -7.31 2.02
CA THR A 91 16.02 -8.01 1.52
C THR A 91 16.07 -9.48 1.90
N ALA A 92 17.18 -10.18 1.62
CA ALA A 92 17.31 -11.60 1.91
C ALA A 92 17.23 -11.87 3.42
N ASP A 93 17.99 -11.11 4.22
CA ASP A 93 18.06 -11.26 5.68
C ASP A 93 16.68 -11.00 6.32
N ASN A 94 15.98 -9.93 5.90
CA ASN A 94 14.67 -9.57 6.45
C ASN A 94 13.56 -10.53 6.01
N ILE A 95 13.64 -11.15 4.82
CA ILE A 95 12.68 -12.20 4.43
C ILE A 95 12.81 -13.40 5.36
N MET A 96 14.04 -13.86 5.61
CA MET A 96 14.29 -15.00 6.49
C MET A 96 13.81 -14.70 7.92
N LEU A 97 14.13 -13.50 8.43
CA LEU A 97 13.71 -13.06 9.76
C LEU A 97 12.19 -13.00 9.91
N HIS A 98 11.49 -12.30 9.01
CA HIS A 98 10.03 -12.15 9.12
C HIS A 98 9.29 -13.48 8.91
N ASN A 99 9.79 -14.37 8.03
CA ASN A 99 9.23 -15.71 7.86
C ASN A 99 9.37 -16.53 9.15
N SER A 100 10.55 -16.48 9.79
CA SER A 100 10.79 -17.17 11.06
C SER A 100 9.92 -16.63 12.20
N GLN A 101 9.60 -15.34 12.20
CA GLN A 101 8.71 -14.73 13.20
C GLN A 101 7.25 -15.14 12.98
N GLN A 102 6.83 -15.27 11.72
CA GLN A 102 5.47 -15.66 11.37
C GLN A 102 5.19 -17.13 11.66
N TYR A 103 6.20 -18.00 11.54
CA TYR A 103 6.09 -19.45 11.76
C TYR A 103 7.13 -19.92 12.77
N PRO A 104 6.96 -19.60 14.07
CA PRO A 104 7.85 -20.10 15.11
C PRO A 104 7.70 -21.63 15.24
N VAL A 105 8.83 -22.32 15.33
CA VAL A 105 8.91 -23.78 15.56
C VAL A 105 8.79 -24.09 17.04
#